data_AF-A0A3D3M4L3-F1
#
_entry.id   AF-A0A3D3M4L3-F1
#
_cell.length_a   1.000
_cell.length_b   1.000
_cell.length_c   1.000
_cell.angle_alpha   90.00
_cell.angle_beta   90.00
_cell.angle_gamma   90.00
#
_symmetry.space_group_name_H-M   'P 1'
#
loop_
_entity.id
_entity.type
_entity.pdbx_description
1 polymer ?
#
loop_
_entity_poly.entity_id
_entity_poly.type
_entity_poly.pdbx_seq_one_letter_code
_entity_poly.pdbx_strand_id
1 'polypeptide(L)'
;MTSVNLFWRRAKLPLAVSLASTLASPAFAVSFNIGEIEGSFDSSLSVGASWSTEKANKNLIGANNGGHGLSQTSDDGHLNFKRGETFSKIFKGIHDLELKYGDTGVFVRGKYWYDFELKDESREFKDISDSNRKEGAKSSGGQILDAFVYHNYSIADQPGSVRLGKQVVSWGESTFIGGGINAVNPIDVSAFRRPGAEVKEGLIPVNMFYVSQSLTDNLSAEAFYQLEWDQTVADNCGTFFSQPDVIADGCDSNLAVLAKQSSIASPAVRNALRQLGVTYGSPDEGVIVKRGPDRDARD
;
A
#
# COMPACT_ATOMS: atom_id res chain seq x y z
N MET A 1 14.08 15.66 51.42
CA MET A 1 13.41 14.49 50.82
C MET A 1 13.92 14.35 49.39
N THR A 2 14.81 13.40 49.16
CA THR A 2 15.49 13.17 47.88
C THR A 2 14.62 12.29 46.99
N SER A 3 14.38 12.76 45.76
CA SER A 3 13.61 12.08 44.71
C SER A 3 14.30 10.80 44.27
N VAL A 4 13.61 9.66 44.38
CA VAL A 4 14.08 8.36 43.89
C VAL A 4 13.79 8.28 42.39
N ASN A 5 14.82 8.50 41.58
CA ASN A 5 14.71 8.28 40.13
C ASN A 5 14.47 6.78 39.86
N LEU A 6 13.29 6.46 39.30
CA LEU A 6 12.87 5.10 38.95
C LEU A 6 13.84 4.46 37.94
N PHE A 7 14.60 3.45 38.40
CA PHE A 7 15.42 2.54 37.59
C PHE A 7 14.65 1.88 36.42
N TRP A 8 13.33 1.78 36.53
CA TRP A 8 12.43 1.16 35.54
C TRP A 8 12.40 1.86 34.18
N ARG A 9 12.82 3.13 34.08
CA ARG A 9 12.81 3.86 32.80
C ARG A 9 14.01 3.49 31.90
N ARG A 10 15.11 2.98 32.47
CA ARG A 10 16.34 2.62 31.72
C ARG A 10 16.36 1.18 31.21
N ALA A 11 15.51 0.30 31.72
CA ALA A 11 15.43 -1.09 31.28
C ALA A 11 14.64 -1.30 29.97
N LYS A 12 13.81 -0.34 29.55
CA LYS A 12 12.97 -0.47 28.34
C LYS A 12 13.77 -0.49 27.04
N LEU A 13 14.83 0.32 26.97
CA LEU A 13 15.69 0.42 25.79
C LEU A 13 16.50 -0.87 25.52
N PRO A 14 17.23 -1.43 26.50
CA PRO A 14 17.96 -2.68 26.29
C PRO A 14 17.01 -3.87 26.06
N LEU A 15 15.82 -3.88 26.67
CA LEU A 15 14.83 -4.93 26.42
C LEU A 15 14.30 -4.86 24.97
N ALA A 16 13.96 -3.67 24.47
CA ALA A 16 13.53 -3.47 23.09
C ALA A 16 14.63 -3.83 22.08
N VAL A 17 15.88 -3.44 22.35
CA VAL A 17 17.04 -3.80 21.50
C VAL A 17 17.29 -5.32 21.53
N SER A 18 17.16 -5.97 22.69
CA SER A 18 17.29 -7.43 22.81
C SER A 18 16.16 -8.19 22.09
N LEU A 19 14.94 -7.66 22.11
CA LEU A 19 13.80 -8.25 21.40
C LEU A 19 13.96 -8.09 19.88
N ALA A 20 14.42 -6.92 19.42
CA ALA A 20 14.67 -6.66 18.00
C ALA A 20 15.81 -7.52 17.44
N SER A 21 16.85 -7.79 18.23
CA SER A 21 17.98 -8.64 17.81
C SER A 21 17.68 -10.14 17.87
N THR A 22 16.71 -10.58 18.69
CA THR A 22 16.26 -11.98 18.74
C THR A 22 15.17 -12.32 17.73
N LEU A 23 14.45 -11.33 17.20
CA LEU A 23 13.41 -11.50 16.18
C LEU A 23 13.90 -11.23 14.74
N ALA A 24 15.18 -10.88 14.56
CA ALA A 24 15.79 -10.79 13.23
C ALA A 24 15.83 -12.19 12.59
N SER A 25 14.83 -12.49 11.77
CA SER A 25 14.77 -13.77 11.06
C SER A 25 15.90 -13.84 10.02
N PRO A 26 16.58 -14.99 9.88
CA PRO A 26 17.56 -15.15 8.81
C PRO A 26 16.85 -15.03 7.45
N ALA A 27 17.42 -14.23 6.54
CA ALA A 27 17.05 -14.30 5.14
C ALA A 27 17.63 -15.60 4.58
N PHE A 28 16.78 -16.47 4.02
CA PHE A 28 17.22 -17.69 3.37
C PHE A 28 17.43 -17.39 1.88
N ALA A 29 18.70 -17.42 1.48
CA ALA A 29 19.13 -17.39 0.09
C ALA A 29 19.58 -18.80 -0.29
N VAL A 30 18.96 -19.40 -1.30
CA VAL A 30 19.41 -20.68 -1.86
C VAL A 30 19.93 -20.42 -3.27
N SER A 31 21.24 -20.55 -3.44
CA SER A 31 21.87 -20.59 -4.76
C SER A 31 21.96 -22.03 -5.23
N PHE A 32 21.61 -22.28 -6.48
CA PHE A 32 21.66 -23.60 -7.10
C PHE A 32 22.15 -23.51 -8.53
N ASN A 33 22.78 -24.57 -9.02
CA ASN A 33 23.23 -24.66 -10.41
C ASN A 33 22.59 -25.88 -11.06
N ILE A 34 21.95 -25.68 -12.22
CA ILE A 34 21.37 -26.75 -13.03
C ILE A 34 22.05 -26.70 -14.39
N GLY A 35 23.14 -27.48 -14.53
CA GLY A 35 24.00 -27.42 -15.70
C GLY A 35 24.71 -26.06 -15.79
N GLU A 36 24.41 -25.32 -16.85
CA GLU A 36 24.94 -23.97 -17.11
C GLU A 36 24.04 -22.84 -16.55
N ILE A 37 22.88 -23.19 -15.97
CA ILE A 37 21.97 -22.22 -15.37
C ILE A 37 22.37 -22.00 -13.91
N GLU A 38 22.73 -20.76 -13.59
CA GLU A 38 22.93 -20.27 -12.22
C GLU A 38 21.59 -19.72 -11.71
N GLY A 39 21.11 -20.23 -10.57
CA GLY A 39 19.85 -19.80 -9.96
C GLY A 39 20.04 -19.29 -8.54
N SER A 40 19.31 -18.24 -8.18
CA SER A 40 19.16 -17.80 -6.79
C SER A 40 17.69 -17.68 -6.43
N PHE A 41 17.35 -18.12 -5.22
CA PHE A 41 16.03 -17.94 -4.65
C PHE A 41 16.15 -17.34 -3.24
N ASP A 42 15.70 -16.10 -3.10
CA ASP A 42 15.74 -15.34 -1.86
C ASP A 42 14.33 -15.22 -1.28
N SER A 43 14.20 -15.48 0.02
CA SER A 43 12.93 -15.38 0.73
C SER A 43 13.02 -14.45 1.94
N SER A 44 12.14 -13.47 2.00
CA SER A 44 11.93 -12.58 3.14
C SER A 44 10.53 -12.81 3.70
N LEU A 45 10.45 -13.26 4.95
CA LEU A 45 9.18 -13.42 5.68
C LEU A 45 9.18 -12.45 6.86
N SER A 46 8.04 -11.81 7.10
CA SER A 46 7.89 -10.95 8.26
C SER A 46 6.49 -11.00 8.86
N VAL A 47 6.47 -10.81 10.18
CA VAL A 47 5.26 -10.65 10.98
C VAL A 47 5.39 -9.32 11.71
N GLY A 48 4.33 -8.53 11.72
CA GLY A 48 4.32 -7.24 12.39
C GLY A 48 2.94 -6.87 12.89
N ALA A 49 2.90 -5.95 13.85
CA ALA A 49 1.67 -5.37 14.34
C ALA A 49 1.87 -3.88 14.65
N SER A 50 0.81 -3.11 14.53
CA SER A 50 0.80 -1.68 14.82
C SER A 50 -0.40 -1.29 15.68
N TRP A 51 -0.19 -0.29 16.55
CA TRP A 51 -1.19 0.20 17.51
C TRP A 51 -1.45 1.69 17.33
N SER A 52 -2.72 2.08 17.46
CA SER A 52 -3.10 3.48 17.56
C SER A 52 -2.67 4.03 18.91
N THR A 53 -1.96 5.16 18.92
CA THR A 53 -1.42 5.76 20.16
C THR A 53 -2.17 7.00 20.62
N GLU A 54 -3.01 7.56 19.75
CA GLU A 54 -3.75 8.81 19.97
C GLU A 54 -5.26 8.57 19.93
N LYS A 55 -6.03 9.42 20.63
CA LYS A 55 -7.48 9.37 20.57
C LYS A 55 -7.96 10.10 19.30
N ALA A 56 -9.03 9.61 18.70
CA ALA A 56 -9.65 10.26 17.55
C ALA A 56 -9.98 11.74 17.85
N ASN A 57 -9.53 12.63 16.98
CA ASN A 57 -9.77 14.07 17.11
C ASN A 57 -11.16 14.40 16.56
N LYS A 58 -12.04 14.95 17.39
CA LYS A 58 -13.41 15.32 16.99
C LYS A 58 -13.46 16.32 15.84
N ASN A 59 -12.43 17.14 15.64
CA ASN A 59 -12.38 18.08 14.52
C ASN A 59 -12.13 17.39 13.17
N LEU A 60 -11.66 16.15 13.19
CA LEU A 60 -11.45 15.31 11.99
C LEU A 60 -12.59 14.31 11.77
N ILE A 61 -13.64 14.35 12.62
CA ILE A 61 -14.84 13.53 12.50
C ILE A 61 -15.97 14.43 12.05
N GLY A 62 -16.72 14.03 11.02
CA GLY A 62 -17.83 14.79 10.49
C GLY A 62 -18.93 15.01 11.51
N ALA A 63 -19.68 16.11 11.38
CA ALA A 63 -20.76 16.46 12.30
C ALA A 63 -21.83 15.37 12.42
N ASN A 64 -22.19 14.71 11.30
CA ASN A 64 -23.10 13.57 11.33
C ASN A 64 -22.51 12.38 12.11
N ASN A 65 -21.19 12.20 12.16
CA ASN A 65 -20.55 11.15 12.94
C ASN A 65 -20.26 11.55 14.41
N GLY A 66 -20.81 12.69 14.87
CA GLY A 66 -20.69 13.14 16.25
C GLY A 66 -19.43 13.95 16.56
N GLY A 67 -18.72 14.39 15.53
CA GLY A 67 -17.58 15.31 15.63
C GLY A 67 -17.94 16.78 15.36
N HIS A 68 -16.93 17.54 14.96
CA HIS A 68 -16.98 18.98 14.65
C HIS A 68 -16.47 19.28 13.23
N GLY A 69 -16.07 18.26 12.49
CA GLY A 69 -15.64 18.36 11.10
C GLY A 69 -16.83 18.60 10.16
N LEU A 70 -16.54 19.22 9.01
CA LEU A 70 -17.55 19.56 8.01
C LEU A 70 -17.95 18.37 7.13
N SER A 71 -17.07 17.37 6.96
CA SER A 71 -17.26 16.23 6.06
C SER A 71 -17.02 14.90 6.79
N GLN A 72 -17.68 13.85 6.32
CA GLN A 72 -17.51 12.44 6.75
C GLN A 72 -16.60 11.65 5.80
N THR A 73 -16.07 12.29 4.75
CA THR A 73 -15.33 11.60 3.67
C THR A 73 -13.91 11.18 4.03
N SER A 74 -13.52 11.30 5.29
CA SER A 74 -12.14 11.10 5.77
C SER A 74 -12.07 10.66 7.24
N ASP A 75 -13.19 10.22 7.82
CA ASP A 75 -13.30 9.94 9.25
C ASP A 75 -13.50 8.46 9.58
N ASP A 76 -13.64 7.58 8.58
CA ASP A 76 -13.89 6.16 8.82
C ASP A 76 -12.74 5.52 9.62
N GLY A 77 -11.49 5.81 9.24
CA GLY A 77 -10.30 5.33 9.96
C GLY A 77 -10.21 5.87 11.39
N HIS A 78 -10.65 7.11 11.64
CA HIS A 78 -10.70 7.68 12.98
C HIS A 78 -11.78 7.05 13.86
N LEU A 79 -12.88 6.58 13.26
CA LEU A 79 -13.99 5.94 13.95
C LEU A 79 -13.78 4.43 14.14
N ASN A 80 -13.00 3.80 13.26
CA ASN A 80 -12.72 2.35 13.29
C ASN A 80 -11.67 1.91 14.29
N PHE A 81 -10.76 2.79 14.72
CA PHE A 81 -9.63 2.41 15.58
C PHE A 81 -9.48 3.36 16.77
N LYS A 82 -9.62 2.84 17.99
CA LYS A 82 -9.40 3.62 19.21
C LYS A 82 -7.95 3.59 19.63
N ARG A 83 -7.60 4.56 20.48
CA ARG A 83 -6.32 4.59 21.18
C ARG A 83 -6.08 3.28 21.93
N GLY A 84 -4.94 2.65 21.67
CA GLY A 84 -4.50 1.41 22.30
C GLY A 84 -4.92 0.15 21.54
N GLU A 85 -5.78 0.27 20.54
CA GLU A 85 -6.16 -0.85 19.69
C GLU A 85 -5.14 -1.06 18.58
N THR A 86 -5.01 -2.32 18.17
CA THR A 86 -4.25 -2.68 16.97
C THR A 86 -5.00 -2.19 15.74
N PHE A 87 -4.26 -1.69 14.75
CA PHE A 87 -4.83 -1.37 13.44
C PHE A 87 -4.22 -2.20 12.31
N SER A 88 -3.22 -3.02 12.62
CA SER A 88 -2.64 -3.98 11.70
C SER A 88 -2.01 -5.10 12.51
N LYS A 89 -2.24 -6.35 12.08
CA LYS A 89 -1.60 -7.57 12.54
C LYS A 89 -1.26 -8.37 11.30
N ILE A 90 -0.11 -8.11 10.70
CA ILE A 90 0.20 -8.60 9.35
C ILE A 90 1.25 -9.70 9.35
N PHE A 91 1.04 -10.69 8.49
CA PHE A 91 2.06 -11.59 7.97
C PHE A 91 2.29 -11.30 6.50
N LYS A 92 3.54 -11.26 6.07
CA LYS A 92 3.89 -11.09 4.65
C LYS A 92 5.11 -11.91 4.26
N GLY A 93 5.16 -12.28 2.99
CA GLY A 93 6.29 -12.96 2.38
C GLY A 93 6.61 -12.37 1.01
N ILE A 94 7.91 -12.27 0.73
CA ILE A 94 8.45 -11.83 -0.56
C ILE A 94 9.47 -12.86 -1.00
N HIS A 95 9.39 -13.25 -2.26
CA HIS A 95 10.28 -14.23 -2.87
C HIS A 95 10.84 -13.67 -4.17
N ASP A 96 12.17 -13.68 -4.29
CA ASP A 96 12.90 -13.24 -5.47
C ASP A 96 13.53 -14.50 -6.08
N LEU A 97 13.25 -14.77 -7.35
CA LEU A 97 13.85 -15.83 -8.13
C LEU A 97 14.63 -15.20 -9.29
N GLU A 98 15.91 -15.51 -9.37
CA GLU A 98 16.75 -15.19 -10.52
C GLU A 98 17.29 -16.47 -11.15
N LEU A 99 17.19 -16.56 -12.46
CA LEU A 99 17.80 -17.62 -13.26
C LEU A 99 18.66 -16.98 -14.33
N LYS A 100 19.93 -17.35 -14.39
CA LYS A 100 20.92 -16.77 -15.29
C LYS A 100 21.59 -17.85 -16.14
N TYR A 101 21.76 -17.55 -17.42
CA TYR A 101 22.47 -18.36 -18.40
C TYR A 101 23.40 -17.45 -19.21
N GLY A 102 24.70 -17.50 -18.90
CA GLY A 102 25.69 -16.60 -19.49
C GLY A 102 25.35 -15.13 -19.19
N ASP A 103 25.14 -14.33 -20.24
CA ASP A 103 24.82 -12.91 -20.13
C ASP A 103 23.30 -12.61 -20.09
N THR A 104 22.46 -13.64 -20.19
CA THR A 104 21.00 -13.52 -20.17
C THR A 104 20.44 -14.03 -18.85
N GLY A 105 19.43 -13.37 -18.32
CA GLY A 105 18.72 -13.85 -17.13
C GLY A 105 17.24 -13.50 -17.10
N VAL A 106 16.53 -14.18 -16.21
CA VAL A 106 15.13 -13.96 -15.90
C VAL A 106 15.03 -13.66 -14.41
N PHE A 107 14.34 -12.58 -14.07
CA PHE A 107 14.07 -12.20 -12.69
C PHE A 107 12.56 -12.17 -12.45
N VAL A 108 12.12 -12.82 -11.38
CA VAL A 108 10.72 -12.83 -10.93
C VAL A 108 10.65 -12.56 -9.44
N ARG A 109 9.80 -11.62 -9.04
CA ARG A 109 9.52 -11.31 -7.64
C ARG A 109 8.02 -11.45 -7.36
N GLY A 110 7.69 -12.24 -6.36
CA GLY A 110 6.32 -12.37 -5.83
C GLY A 110 6.22 -11.85 -4.40
N LYS A 111 5.12 -11.17 -4.08
CA LYS A 111 4.75 -10.86 -2.68
C LYS A 111 3.36 -11.40 -2.35
N TYR A 112 3.14 -11.75 -1.09
CA TYR A 112 1.83 -12.02 -0.52
C TYR A 112 1.74 -11.48 0.90
N TRP A 113 0.52 -11.21 1.36
CA TRP A 113 0.28 -10.70 2.70
C TRP A 113 -1.11 -11.08 3.21
N TYR A 114 -1.23 -11.05 4.54
CA TYR A 114 -2.47 -11.28 5.25
C TYR A 114 -2.48 -10.47 6.55
N ASP A 115 -3.39 -9.51 6.66
CA ASP A 115 -3.59 -8.72 7.87
C ASP A 115 -4.81 -9.22 8.65
N PHE A 116 -4.56 -9.92 9.76
CA PHE A 116 -5.59 -10.49 10.62
C PHE A 116 -6.51 -9.43 11.23
N GLU A 117 -5.98 -8.23 11.54
CA GLU A 117 -6.78 -7.14 12.13
C GLU A 117 -7.80 -6.59 11.14
N LEU A 118 -7.41 -6.48 9.87
CA LEU A 118 -8.25 -5.88 8.83
C LEU A 118 -9.13 -6.93 8.13
N LYS A 119 -8.71 -8.20 8.13
CA LYS A 119 -9.38 -9.27 7.39
C LYS A 119 -10.42 -10.03 8.21
N ASP A 120 -10.12 -10.32 9.47
CA ASP A 120 -10.90 -11.26 10.28
C ASP A 120 -11.71 -10.60 11.39
N GLU A 121 -11.27 -9.42 11.86
CA GLU A 121 -11.91 -8.74 12.97
C GLU A 121 -12.92 -7.68 12.47
N SER A 122 -14.08 -7.62 13.11
CA SER A 122 -15.08 -6.56 12.85
C SER A 122 -14.59 -5.20 13.33
N ARG A 123 -15.02 -4.13 12.67
CA ARG A 123 -14.73 -2.76 13.06
C ARG A 123 -15.92 -2.12 13.75
N GLU A 124 -15.66 -1.12 14.61
CA GLU A 124 -16.73 -0.46 15.35
C GLU A 124 -17.66 0.38 14.49
N PHE A 125 -17.15 0.93 13.38
CA PHE A 125 -17.90 1.85 12.54
C PHE A 125 -18.27 1.24 11.19
N LYS A 126 -17.27 0.88 10.38
CA LYS A 126 -17.45 0.23 9.07
C LYS A 126 -16.41 -0.87 8.89
N ASP A 127 -16.87 -2.08 8.62
CA ASP A 127 -15.99 -3.19 8.27
C ASP A 127 -15.21 -2.90 6.99
N ILE A 128 -13.97 -3.36 6.96
CA ILE A 128 -13.07 -3.17 5.82
C ILE A 128 -13.26 -4.34 4.86
N SER A 129 -13.60 -4.05 3.61
CA SER A 129 -13.86 -5.06 2.58
C SER A 129 -12.68 -5.18 1.60
N ASP A 130 -12.49 -6.37 1.03
CA ASP A 130 -11.58 -6.58 -0.11
C ASP A 130 -12.34 -6.58 -1.45
N SER A 131 -13.67 -6.51 -1.42
CA SER A 131 -14.52 -6.57 -2.61
C SER A 131 -14.34 -5.33 -3.47
N ASN A 132 -14.12 -5.53 -4.78
CA ASN A 132 -13.91 -4.46 -5.76
C ASN A 132 -12.79 -3.49 -5.38
N ARG A 133 -11.77 -3.96 -4.65
CA ARG A 133 -10.56 -3.20 -4.32
C ARG A 133 -9.43 -3.54 -5.28
N LYS A 134 -8.55 -2.58 -5.55
CA LYS A 134 -7.23 -2.86 -6.16
C LYS A 134 -6.46 -3.83 -5.28
N GLU A 135 -5.71 -4.75 -5.90
CA GLU A 135 -5.03 -5.83 -5.19
C GLU A 135 -4.17 -5.28 -4.04
N GLY A 136 -3.31 -4.30 -4.30
CA GLY A 136 -2.46 -3.66 -3.28
C GLY A 136 -3.22 -3.03 -2.10
N ALA A 137 -4.48 -2.64 -2.27
CA ALA A 137 -5.30 -2.04 -1.20
C ALA A 137 -6.03 -3.07 -0.32
N LYS A 138 -6.02 -4.35 -0.69
CA LYS A 138 -6.70 -5.40 0.07
C LYS A 138 -5.99 -5.69 1.39
N SER A 139 -6.75 -6.12 2.38
CA SER A 139 -6.28 -6.59 3.68
C SER A 139 -5.51 -7.91 3.58
N SER A 140 -5.79 -8.70 2.55
CA SER A 140 -5.08 -9.92 2.21
C SER A 140 -4.98 -10.08 0.69
N GLY A 141 -3.87 -10.62 0.20
CA GLY A 141 -3.66 -10.75 -1.24
C GLY A 141 -2.28 -11.23 -1.62
N GLY A 142 -2.04 -11.25 -2.93
CA GLY A 142 -0.75 -11.61 -3.50
C GLY A 142 -0.57 -11.07 -4.89
N GLN A 143 0.64 -10.63 -5.21
CA GLN A 143 0.95 -10.07 -6.53
C GLN A 143 2.38 -10.38 -6.96
N ILE A 144 2.54 -10.57 -8.28
CA ILE A 144 3.86 -10.54 -8.92
C ILE A 144 4.26 -9.07 -9.05
N LEU A 145 5.36 -8.71 -8.39
CA LEU A 145 5.96 -7.39 -8.46
C LEU A 145 6.73 -7.29 -9.77
N ASP A 146 7.95 -7.83 -9.81
CA ASP A 146 8.83 -7.79 -10.97
C ASP A 146 8.77 -9.12 -11.73
N ALA A 147 8.82 -9.06 -13.05
CA ALA A 147 8.91 -10.21 -13.93
C ALA A 147 9.49 -9.75 -15.28
N PHE A 148 10.80 -9.87 -15.45
CA PHE A 148 11.48 -9.40 -16.65
C PHE A 148 12.61 -10.33 -17.08
N VAL A 149 12.92 -10.27 -18.37
CA VAL A 149 14.12 -10.87 -18.96
C VAL A 149 15.13 -9.76 -19.17
N TYR A 150 16.40 -10.04 -18.90
CA TYR A 150 17.50 -9.14 -19.16
C TYR A 150 18.59 -9.81 -19.99
N HIS A 151 19.32 -9.00 -20.75
CA HIS A 151 20.53 -9.43 -21.45
C HIS A 151 21.60 -8.35 -21.33
N ASN A 152 22.77 -8.74 -20.85
CA ASN A 152 23.95 -7.90 -20.80
C ASN A 152 24.77 -8.09 -22.07
N TYR A 153 25.34 -7.02 -22.57
CA TYR A 153 26.12 -7.03 -23.79
C TYR A 153 27.26 -6.00 -23.70
N SER A 154 28.15 -6.02 -24.69
CA SER A 154 29.24 -5.05 -24.80
C SER A 154 29.32 -4.50 -26.21
N ILE A 155 29.40 -3.17 -26.34
CA ILE A 155 29.61 -2.47 -27.62
C ILE A 155 30.87 -1.63 -27.45
N ALA A 156 31.87 -1.83 -28.32
CA ALA A 156 33.15 -1.11 -28.25
C ALA A 156 33.81 -1.21 -26.86
N ASP A 157 33.80 -2.42 -26.28
CA ASP A 157 34.30 -2.73 -24.93
C ASP A 157 33.57 -2.01 -23.78
N GLN A 158 32.46 -1.33 -24.07
CA GLN A 158 31.63 -0.65 -23.07
C GLN A 158 30.38 -1.48 -22.74
N PRO A 159 30.09 -1.72 -21.45
CA PRO A 159 28.97 -2.56 -21.03
C PRO A 159 27.62 -1.89 -21.31
N GLY A 160 26.64 -2.70 -21.67
CA GLY A 160 25.24 -2.32 -21.81
C GLY A 160 24.30 -3.42 -21.30
N SER A 161 23.06 -3.05 -21.06
CA SER A 161 22.01 -3.96 -20.60
C SER A 161 20.67 -3.58 -21.21
N VAL A 162 19.93 -4.60 -21.66
CA VAL A 162 18.52 -4.46 -22.06
C VAL A 162 17.65 -5.29 -21.13
N ARG A 163 16.49 -4.74 -20.78
CA ARG A 163 15.47 -5.39 -19.95
C ARG A 163 14.10 -5.26 -20.58
N LEU A 164 13.34 -6.35 -20.61
CA LEU A 164 11.97 -6.36 -21.11
C LEU A 164 11.07 -7.12 -20.14
N GLY A 165 9.99 -6.47 -19.72
CA GLY A 165 8.96 -7.04 -18.85
C GLY A 165 8.55 -6.09 -17.76
N LYS A 166 7.93 -6.64 -16.73
CA LYS A 166 7.39 -5.91 -15.58
C LYS A 166 8.53 -5.55 -14.62
N GLN A 167 8.85 -4.27 -14.50
CA GLN A 167 10.01 -3.82 -13.72
C GLN A 167 9.81 -2.39 -13.19
N VAL A 168 10.63 -2.01 -12.22
CA VAL A 168 10.76 -0.63 -11.72
C VAL A 168 12.04 -0.02 -12.30
N VAL A 169 11.95 1.21 -12.80
CA VAL A 169 13.11 1.98 -13.27
C VAL A 169 13.18 3.28 -12.48
N SER A 170 14.23 3.45 -11.68
CA SER A 170 14.46 4.68 -10.92
C SER A 170 15.54 5.52 -11.61
N TRP A 171 15.16 6.70 -12.09
CA TRP A 171 16.03 7.71 -12.71
C TRP A 171 16.37 8.88 -11.77
N GLY A 172 16.45 8.57 -10.47
CA GLY A 172 16.83 9.54 -9.43
C GLY A 172 15.62 10.17 -8.73
N GLU A 173 15.75 10.30 -7.41
CA GLU A 173 14.67 10.73 -6.52
C GLU A 173 14.65 12.25 -6.34
N SER A 174 13.46 12.85 -6.46
CA SER A 174 13.20 14.14 -5.83
C SER A 174 12.81 13.88 -4.38
N THR A 175 13.70 14.21 -3.45
CA THR A 175 13.55 13.93 -2.00
C THR A 175 12.43 14.74 -1.33
N PHE A 176 11.83 15.72 -2.02
CA PHE A 176 10.88 16.67 -1.43
C PHE A 176 9.61 16.92 -2.25
N ILE A 177 9.66 16.82 -3.58
CA ILE A 177 8.51 17.07 -4.45
C ILE A 177 8.32 15.85 -5.34
N GLY A 178 7.24 15.10 -5.13
CA GLY A 178 6.87 14.00 -6.02
C GLY A 178 6.72 14.50 -7.46
N GLY A 179 7.23 13.73 -8.43
CA GLY A 179 7.23 14.09 -9.84
C GLY A 179 8.55 13.77 -10.55
N GLY A 180 8.80 14.48 -11.64
CA GLY A 180 9.95 14.20 -12.50
C GLY A 180 9.79 12.88 -13.25
N ILE A 181 10.91 12.32 -13.71
CA ILE A 181 10.86 11.08 -14.49
C ILE A 181 10.41 9.92 -13.59
N ASN A 182 10.75 9.87 -12.31
CA ASN A 182 10.32 8.78 -11.42
C ASN A 182 8.80 8.59 -11.27
N ALA A 183 7.98 9.54 -11.73
CA ALA A 183 6.53 9.37 -11.85
C ALA A 183 6.10 8.23 -12.79
N VAL A 184 7.01 7.64 -13.59
CA VAL A 184 6.74 6.39 -14.35
C VAL A 184 6.35 5.23 -13.45
N ASN A 185 6.85 5.18 -12.21
CA ASN A 185 6.58 4.05 -11.32
C ASN A 185 5.40 4.39 -10.40
N PRO A 186 4.23 3.76 -10.58
CA PRO A 186 3.10 3.98 -9.68
C PRO A 186 3.44 3.49 -8.27
N ILE A 187 2.75 4.02 -7.27
CA ILE A 187 3.03 3.70 -5.86
C ILE A 187 1.87 2.91 -5.25
N ASP A 188 2.20 1.94 -4.40
CA ASP A 188 1.27 1.23 -3.53
C ASP A 188 1.35 1.86 -2.13
N VAL A 189 0.47 2.83 -1.87
CA VAL A 189 0.46 3.59 -0.61
C VAL A 189 0.16 2.67 0.58
N SER A 190 -0.72 1.69 0.36
CA SER A 190 -1.09 0.69 1.37
C SER A 190 0.13 -0.14 1.78
N ALA A 191 0.97 -0.55 0.83
CA ALA A 191 2.17 -1.31 1.12
C ALA A 191 3.16 -0.57 2.04
N PHE A 192 3.38 0.73 1.84
CA PHE A 192 4.28 1.53 2.69
C PHE A 192 3.79 1.71 4.13
N ARG A 193 2.49 1.56 4.37
CA ARG A 193 1.87 1.72 5.69
C ARG A 193 1.74 0.41 6.46
N ARG A 194 2.06 -0.72 5.83
CA ARG A 194 2.13 -2.02 6.50
C ARG A 194 3.37 -2.10 7.40
N PRO A 195 3.26 -2.73 8.58
CA PRO A 195 4.41 -3.03 9.41
C PRO A 195 5.55 -3.71 8.62
N GLY A 196 6.77 -3.22 8.81
CA GLY A 196 7.97 -3.77 8.18
C GLY A 196 8.10 -3.54 6.67
N ALA A 197 7.34 -2.59 6.09
CA ALA A 197 7.37 -2.27 4.66
C ALA A 197 8.79 -2.08 4.10
N GLU A 198 9.07 -2.73 2.98
CA GLU A 198 10.28 -2.53 2.20
C GLU A 198 10.02 -1.63 0.99
N VAL A 199 11.02 -0.87 0.54
CA VAL A 199 10.87 0.04 -0.62
C VAL A 199 10.43 -0.74 -1.87
N LYS A 200 10.94 -1.95 -2.05
CA LYS A 200 10.59 -2.83 -3.18
C LYS A 200 9.13 -3.28 -3.20
N GLU A 201 8.38 -3.13 -2.12
CA GLU A 201 6.96 -3.48 -2.07
C GLU A 201 6.03 -2.33 -2.45
N GLY A 202 6.50 -1.10 -2.26
CA GLY A 202 5.71 0.12 -2.41
C GLY A 202 5.79 0.75 -3.79
N LEU A 203 6.72 0.32 -4.65
CA LEU A 203 6.74 0.67 -6.06
C LEU A 203 6.05 -0.45 -6.86
N ILE A 204 5.06 -0.07 -7.67
CA ILE A 204 4.32 -0.99 -8.53
C ILE A 204 5.10 -1.12 -9.84
N PRO A 205 5.61 -2.31 -10.17
CA PRO A 205 6.39 -2.46 -11.40
C PRO A 205 5.44 -2.50 -12.61
N VAL A 206 5.83 -1.91 -13.73
CA VAL A 206 5.01 -1.84 -14.96
C VAL A 206 5.74 -2.47 -16.14
N ASN A 207 5.00 -2.95 -17.13
CA ASN A 207 5.60 -3.54 -18.33
C ASN A 207 6.33 -2.47 -19.14
N MET A 208 7.64 -2.62 -19.30
CA MET A 208 8.46 -1.67 -20.02
C MET A 208 9.65 -2.34 -20.72
N PHE A 209 10.08 -1.71 -21.81
CA PHE A 209 11.38 -1.93 -22.41
C PHE A 209 12.36 -0.90 -21.84
N TYR A 210 13.51 -1.35 -21.37
CA TYR A 210 14.56 -0.51 -20.80
C TYR A 210 15.91 -0.86 -21.42
N VAL A 211 16.72 0.15 -21.69
CA VAL A 211 18.10 -0.01 -22.17
C VAL A 211 19.03 0.95 -21.42
N SER A 212 20.20 0.45 -21.05
CA SER A 212 21.31 1.23 -20.53
C SER A 212 22.58 0.90 -21.29
N GLN A 213 23.37 1.93 -21.61
CA GLN A 213 24.62 1.80 -22.33
C GLN A 213 25.66 2.77 -21.76
N SER A 214 26.82 2.25 -21.39
CA SER A 214 28.00 3.08 -21.19
C SER A 214 28.53 3.53 -22.55
N LEU A 215 28.60 4.84 -22.80
CA LEU A 215 29.15 5.41 -24.02
C LEU A 215 30.68 5.57 -23.93
N THR A 216 31.17 5.85 -22.72
CA THR A 216 32.59 5.92 -22.33
C THR A 216 32.72 5.52 -20.86
N ASP A 217 33.95 5.49 -20.33
CA ASP A 217 34.23 5.20 -18.92
C ASP A 217 33.60 6.20 -17.93
N ASN A 218 33.10 7.34 -18.42
CA ASN A 218 32.53 8.42 -17.61
C ASN A 218 31.20 8.98 -18.14
N LEU A 219 30.60 8.34 -19.14
CA LEU A 219 29.34 8.75 -19.74
C LEU A 219 28.47 7.53 -20.01
N SER A 220 27.24 7.54 -19.50
CA SER A 220 26.21 6.55 -19.81
C SER A 220 24.97 7.23 -20.37
N ALA A 221 24.17 6.45 -21.10
CA ALA A 221 22.85 6.83 -21.57
C ALA A 221 21.86 5.72 -21.23
N GLU A 222 20.67 6.12 -20.83
CA GLU A 222 19.56 5.22 -20.52
C GLU A 222 18.31 5.67 -21.25
N ALA A 223 17.49 4.71 -21.65
CA ALA A 223 16.17 4.97 -22.21
C ALA A 223 15.18 3.90 -21.78
N PHE A 224 13.91 4.27 -21.66
CA PHE A 224 12.83 3.32 -21.45
C PHE A 224 11.60 3.69 -22.27
N TYR A 225 10.77 2.68 -22.50
CA TYR A 225 9.47 2.82 -23.12
C TYR A 225 8.47 1.97 -22.34
N GLN A 226 7.50 2.62 -21.70
CA GLN A 226 6.42 1.95 -20.99
C GLN A 226 5.43 1.38 -22.00
N LEU A 227 5.16 0.09 -21.89
CA LEU A 227 4.22 -0.66 -22.72
C LEU A 227 2.82 -0.70 -22.11
N GLU A 228 2.73 -0.45 -20.81
CA GLU A 228 1.51 -0.47 -20.03
C GLU A 228 1.57 0.64 -18.99
N TRP A 229 0.40 1.21 -18.72
CA TRP A 229 0.19 2.11 -17.61
C TRP A 229 -0.52 1.39 -16.46
N ASP A 230 -0.08 1.64 -15.24
CA ASP A 230 -0.79 1.22 -14.04
C ASP A 230 -1.02 2.44 -13.12
N GLN A 231 -2.04 2.35 -12.29
CA GLN A 231 -2.44 3.45 -11.40
C GLN A 231 -1.83 3.32 -10.02
N THR A 232 -1.60 4.46 -9.38
CA THR A 232 -1.29 4.51 -7.95
C THR A 232 -2.42 3.90 -7.14
N VAL A 233 -2.07 2.98 -6.25
CA VAL A 233 -3.04 2.32 -5.36
C VAL A 233 -3.16 3.15 -4.08
N ALA A 234 -4.33 3.76 -3.90
CA ALA A 234 -4.69 4.46 -2.67
C ALA A 234 -5.04 3.47 -1.54
N ASP A 235 -5.01 3.95 -0.30
CA ASP A 235 -5.47 3.17 0.84
C ASP A 235 -6.95 2.83 0.73
N ASN A 236 -7.27 1.65 1.21
CA ASN A 236 -8.64 1.21 1.31
C ASN A 236 -9.42 2.06 2.34
N CYS A 237 -10.66 2.45 2.01
CA CYS A 237 -11.52 3.22 2.92
C CYS A 237 -11.73 2.50 4.26
N GLY A 238 -11.79 3.28 5.34
CA GLY A 238 -11.92 2.76 6.70
C GLY A 238 -10.64 2.17 7.31
N THR A 239 -9.53 2.04 6.57
CA THR A 239 -8.24 1.71 7.17
C THR A 239 -7.66 2.87 7.96
N PHE A 240 -6.74 2.60 8.88
CA PHE A 240 -6.25 3.58 9.86
C PHE A 240 -5.67 4.86 9.26
N PHE A 241 -4.96 4.73 8.14
CA PHE A 241 -4.33 5.86 7.47
C PHE A 241 -5.12 6.37 6.26
N SER A 242 -6.30 5.81 5.95
CA SER A 242 -7.19 6.33 4.92
C SER A 242 -7.40 7.83 5.14
N GLN A 243 -7.04 8.66 4.15
CA GLN A 243 -7.18 10.11 4.24
C GLN A 243 -8.46 10.57 3.52
N PRO A 244 -8.78 10.05 2.32
CA PRO A 244 -10.13 10.14 1.80
C PRO A 244 -10.76 8.75 1.61
N ASP A 245 -11.92 8.54 2.22
CA ASP A 245 -12.69 7.30 2.15
C ASP A 245 -13.50 7.16 0.85
N VAL A 246 -13.34 8.09 -0.10
CA VAL A 246 -14.14 8.17 -1.35
C VAL A 246 -13.35 7.91 -2.62
N ILE A 247 -12.01 7.89 -2.56
CA ILE A 247 -11.15 7.81 -3.75
C ILE A 247 -10.93 6.37 -4.17
N ALA A 248 -10.64 5.48 -3.21
CA ALA A 248 -10.31 4.10 -3.49
C ALA A 248 -11.47 3.34 -4.16
N ASP A 249 -11.11 2.45 -5.08
CA ASP A 249 -12.04 1.57 -5.79
C ASP A 249 -12.96 0.81 -4.81
N GLY A 250 -14.22 0.69 -5.17
CA GLY A 250 -15.21 -0.02 -4.35
C GLY A 250 -15.60 0.70 -3.04
N CYS A 251 -15.18 1.96 -2.83
CA CYS A 251 -15.68 2.81 -1.75
C CYS A 251 -16.83 3.72 -2.25
N ASP A 252 -17.86 3.08 -2.79
CA ASP A 252 -18.90 3.73 -3.61
C ASP A 252 -19.96 4.49 -2.80
N SER A 253 -20.03 4.25 -1.49
CA SER A 253 -21.08 4.76 -0.60
C SER A 253 -20.56 5.70 0.50
N ASN A 254 -19.33 6.17 0.39
CA ASN A 254 -18.66 6.92 1.46
C ASN A 254 -18.77 8.46 1.27
N LEU A 255 -19.40 8.91 0.19
CA LEU A 255 -19.74 10.33 0.00
C LEU A 255 -21.16 10.60 0.51
N ALA A 256 -21.27 10.80 1.82
CA ALA A 256 -22.49 11.25 2.47
C ALA A 256 -22.54 12.78 2.57
N VAL A 257 -23.71 13.37 2.33
CA VAL A 257 -23.95 14.82 2.44
C VAL A 257 -25.26 15.10 3.17
N LEU A 258 -25.50 16.37 3.50
CA LEU A 258 -26.73 16.85 4.16
C LEU A 258 -26.93 16.21 5.54
N ALA A 259 -28.18 16.21 6.03
CA ALA A 259 -28.52 15.68 7.33
C ALA A 259 -28.85 14.18 7.27
N LYS A 260 -28.70 13.53 8.43
CA LYS A 260 -29.10 12.16 8.69
C LYS A 260 -30.55 11.86 8.31
N GLN A 261 -30.83 10.61 7.95
CA GLN A 261 -32.19 10.11 7.75
C GLN A 261 -33.02 10.24 9.04
N SER A 262 -32.39 9.98 10.19
CA SER A 262 -32.99 10.09 11.52
C SER A 262 -33.47 11.50 11.87
N SER A 263 -32.93 12.55 11.24
CA SER A 263 -33.41 13.94 11.40
C SER A 263 -34.77 14.19 10.74
N ILE A 264 -35.22 13.30 9.83
CA ILE A 264 -36.52 13.41 9.16
C ILE A 264 -37.56 12.67 9.99
N ALA A 265 -38.36 13.40 10.76
CA ALA A 265 -39.35 12.80 11.67
C ALA A 265 -40.46 12.02 10.95
N SER A 266 -40.95 12.51 9.81
CA SER A 266 -42.11 11.94 9.10
C SER A 266 -41.76 10.68 8.29
N PRO A 267 -42.34 9.51 8.60
CA PRO A 267 -42.15 8.30 7.78
C PRO A 267 -42.64 8.46 6.34
N ALA A 268 -43.69 9.24 6.12
CA ALA A 268 -44.23 9.50 4.78
C ALA A 268 -43.21 10.25 3.91
N VAL A 269 -42.52 11.24 4.49
CA VAL A 269 -41.46 12.00 3.79
C VAL A 269 -40.27 11.09 3.49
N ARG A 270 -39.84 10.24 4.45
CA ARG A 270 -38.76 9.26 4.21
C ARG A 270 -39.09 8.30 3.06
N ASN A 271 -40.34 7.84 2.97
CA ASN A 271 -40.78 6.96 1.89
C ASN A 271 -40.84 7.68 0.54
N ALA A 272 -41.35 8.92 0.51
CA ALA A 272 -41.37 9.73 -0.71
C ALA A 272 -39.96 9.99 -1.26
N LEU A 273 -39.00 10.32 -0.39
CA LEU A 273 -37.61 10.53 -0.80
C LEU A 273 -36.96 9.25 -1.35
N ARG A 274 -37.24 8.08 -0.76
CA ARG A 274 -36.79 6.78 -1.30
C ARG A 274 -37.38 6.49 -2.68
N GLN A 275 -38.65 6.83 -2.91
CA GLN A 275 -39.28 6.70 -4.23
C GLN A 275 -38.67 7.64 -5.28
N LEU A 276 -38.11 8.78 -4.84
CA LEU A 276 -37.33 9.68 -5.68
C LEU A 276 -35.86 9.25 -5.86
N GLY A 277 -35.47 8.08 -5.32
CA GLY A 277 -34.12 7.54 -5.46
C GLY A 277 -33.09 8.06 -4.45
N VAL A 278 -33.51 8.79 -3.42
CA VAL A 278 -32.61 9.24 -2.34
C VAL A 278 -32.20 8.06 -1.47
N THR A 279 -30.90 7.78 -1.44
CA THR A 279 -30.28 6.76 -0.59
C THR A 279 -29.55 7.40 0.57
N TYR A 280 -29.56 6.74 1.73
CA TYR A 280 -28.85 7.18 2.93
C TYR A 280 -27.72 6.19 3.26
N GLY A 281 -26.70 6.70 3.95
CA GLY A 281 -25.58 5.87 4.40
C GLY A 281 -26.02 4.79 5.39
N SER A 282 -25.20 3.75 5.49
CA SER A 282 -25.24 2.78 6.57
C SER A 282 -23.82 2.59 7.08
N PRO A 283 -23.44 3.18 8.23
CA PRO A 283 -24.26 3.91 9.21
C PRO A 283 -24.93 5.21 8.70
N ASP A 284 -25.94 5.72 9.43
CA ASP A 284 -26.73 6.91 9.02
C ASP A 284 -25.88 8.20 9.08
N GLU A 285 -25.18 8.44 7.98
CA GLU A 285 -24.23 9.53 7.78
C GLU A 285 -24.80 10.69 6.95
N GLY A 286 -26.02 10.54 6.43
CA GLY A 286 -26.64 11.48 5.51
C GLY A 286 -27.00 10.85 4.17
N VAL A 287 -27.32 11.71 3.19
CA VAL A 287 -27.69 11.31 1.83
C VAL A 287 -26.45 10.94 1.05
N ILE A 288 -26.45 9.76 0.43
CA ILE A 288 -25.32 9.29 -0.39
C ILE A 288 -25.37 9.91 -1.78
N VAL A 289 -24.25 10.52 -2.17
CA VAL A 289 -23.96 10.87 -3.55
C VAL A 289 -23.23 9.68 -4.16
N LYS A 290 -23.84 9.07 -5.19
CA LYS A 290 -23.24 7.92 -5.86
C LYS A 290 -21.94 8.31 -6.54
N ARG A 291 -20.88 7.54 -6.28
CA ARG A 291 -19.62 7.63 -7.01
C ARG A 291 -19.87 7.31 -8.49
N GLY A 292 -19.27 8.10 -9.38
CA GLY A 292 -19.27 7.80 -10.80
C GLY A 292 -18.34 6.62 -11.12
N PRO A 293 -18.44 6.02 -12.32
CA PRO A 293 -17.48 5.00 -12.72
C PRO A 293 -16.08 5.58 -12.83
N ASP A 294 -15.08 4.74 -12.53
CA ASP A 294 -13.68 5.06 -12.75
C ASP A 294 -13.38 5.33 -14.22
N ARG A 295 -12.46 6.26 -14.46
CA ARG A 295 -11.98 6.62 -15.79
C ARG A 295 -10.49 6.31 -15.84
N ASP A 296 -10.18 5.08 -16.20
CA ASP A 296 -8.79 4.68 -16.40
C ASP A 296 -8.16 5.49 -17.53
N ALA A 297 -6.85 5.76 -17.38
CA ALA A 297 -6.06 6.35 -18.45
C ALA A 297 -6.14 5.43 -19.68
N ARG A 298 -6.26 6.03 -20.85
CA ARG A 298 -6.21 5.33 -22.13
C ARG A 298 -5.03 5.90 -22.91
N ASP A 299 -4.30 5.02 -23.57
CA ASP A 299 -3.24 5.38 -24.51
C ASP A 299 -3.77 6.21 -25.68
#